data_AF-A0A945SEE5-F1
#
_entry.id   AF-A0A945SEE5-F1
#
_cell.length_a   1.000
_cell.length_b   1.000
_cell.length_c   1.000
_cell.angle_alpha   90.00
_cell.angle_beta   90.00
_cell.angle_gamma   90.00
#
_symmetry.space_group_name_H-M   'P 1'
#
loop_
_entity.id
_entity.type
_entity.pdbx_description
1 polymer ?
#
loop_
_entity_poly.entity_id
_entity_poly.type
_entity_poly.pdbx_seq_one_letter_code
_entity_poly.pdbx_strand_id
1 'polypeptide(L)'
;NLPSVHTYCLEEDRNGEIWVGTDNGITVFYDPGAVFSGYNFDAQQILITEGDYGQYLLSEERVKCISIDGANRKWVGTEKSGVFLLSEDGTEEILHFTKNNSPLFSDNIVNIVINPENGEVFIGTENGLISYRSNATEGVATQNSAKVFPNPVKETYNGPIAISGLVTDANVKITDISGNLVFETFANGGQAIWNGKNKNGERSSTGVYLVFSTDLYGEQKMVSKILFIH
;
A
#
# COMPACT_ATOMS: atom_id res chain seq x y z
N ASN A 1 -15.56 -19.00 14.48
CA ASN A 1 -16.62 -18.13 14.98
C ASN A 1 -16.34 -16.73 14.49
N LEU A 2 -17.31 -16.08 13.86
CA LEU A 2 -17.21 -14.70 13.40
C LEU A 2 -17.61 -13.74 14.52
N PRO A 3 -17.09 -12.50 14.55
CA PRO A 3 -17.48 -11.48 15.53
C PRO A 3 -18.89 -10.93 15.31
N SER A 4 -19.52 -11.27 14.18
CA SER A 4 -20.90 -10.95 13.86
C SER A 4 -21.53 -12.01 12.96
N VAL A 5 -22.87 -12.01 12.93
CA VAL A 5 -23.70 -12.77 11.98
C VAL A 5 -23.88 -12.06 10.63
N HIS A 6 -23.51 -10.77 10.53
CA HIS A 6 -23.59 -10.01 9.28
C HIS A 6 -22.19 -9.80 8.69
N THR A 7 -22.01 -10.33 7.48
CA THR A 7 -20.80 -10.16 6.66
C THR A 7 -21.16 -9.38 5.40
N TYR A 8 -20.35 -8.38 5.06
CA TYR A 8 -20.60 -7.51 3.90
C TYR A 8 -19.59 -7.71 2.78
N CYS A 9 -18.35 -8.09 3.11
CA CYS A 9 -17.32 -8.36 2.13
C CYS A 9 -16.34 -9.42 2.65
N LEU A 10 -15.65 -10.05 1.70
CA LEU A 10 -14.53 -10.94 1.93
C LEU A 10 -13.52 -10.73 0.81
N GLU A 11 -12.23 -10.80 1.13
CA GLU A 11 -11.14 -10.61 0.18
C GLU A 11 -9.97 -11.51 0.58
N GLU A 12 -9.39 -12.25 -0.37
CA GLU A 12 -8.19 -13.05 -0.15
C GLU A 12 -6.96 -12.17 -0.37
N ASP A 13 -6.05 -12.15 0.58
CA ASP A 13 -4.82 -11.39 0.47
C ASP A 13 -3.69 -12.19 -0.20
N ARG A 14 -2.53 -11.57 -0.37
CA ARG A 14 -1.41 -12.19 -1.09
C ARG A 14 -0.73 -13.33 -0.32
N ASN A 15 -1.03 -13.49 0.96
CA ASN A 15 -0.57 -14.59 1.79
C ASN A 15 -1.57 -15.76 1.81
N GLY A 16 -2.71 -15.61 1.12
CA GLY A 16 -3.81 -16.58 1.13
C GLY A 16 -4.69 -16.47 2.37
N GLU A 17 -4.61 -15.37 3.12
CA GLU A 17 -5.46 -15.11 4.27
C GLU A 17 -6.78 -14.50 3.79
N ILE A 18 -7.91 -14.91 4.37
CA ILE A 18 -9.22 -14.34 4.01
C ILE A 18 -9.60 -13.27 5.02
N TRP A 19 -9.65 -12.03 4.55
CA TRP A 19 -10.08 -10.85 5.29
C TRP A 19 -11.58 -10.67 5.13
N VAL A 20 -12.30 -10.49 6.24
CA VAL A 20 -13.76 -10.43 6.27
C VAL A 20 -14.22 -9.15 6.94
N GLY A 21 -15.00 -8.35 6.21
CA GLY A 21 -15.64 -7.15 6.74
C GLY A 21 -17.04 -7.44 7.28
N THR A 22 -17.30 -7.00 8.50
CA THR A 22 -18.56 -7.22 9.24
C THR A 22 -19.16 -5.89 9.69
N ASP A 23 -20.31 -5.91 10.38
CA ASP A 23 -20.84 -4.74 11.12
C ASP A 23 -20.11 -4.47 12.44
N ASN A 24 -19.16 -5.33 12.85
CA ASN A 24 -18.31 -5.20 14.04
C ASN A 24 -16.80 -5.17 13.67
N GLY A 25 -16.45 -4.52 12.56
CA GLY A 25 -15.07 -4.42 12.09
C GLY A 25 -14.59 -5.60 11.26
N ILE A 26 -13.29 -5.89 11.35
CA ILE A 26 -12.58 -6.86 10.52
C ILE A 26 -12.25 -8.13 11.31
N THR A 27 -12.33 -9.28 10.65
CA THR A 27 -11.78 -10.54 11.13
C THR A 27 -11.06 -11.28 10.00
N VAL A 28 -10.07 -12.10 10.35
CA VAL A 28 -9.20 -12.79 9.39
C VAL A 28 -9.22 -14.29 9.64
N PHE A 29 -9.36 -15.06 8.58
CA PHE A 29 -9.02 -16.48 8.56
C PHE A 29 -7.59 -16.64 8.05
N TYR A 30 -6.66 -16.85 8.98
CA TYR A 30 -5.22 -17.02 8.68
C TYR A 30 -4.88 -18.36 8.01
N ASP A 31 -5.70 -19.38 8.23
CA ASP A 31 -5.61 -20.67 7.53
C ASP A 31 -7.00 -21.07 7.02
N PRO A 32 -7.42 -20.58 5.84
CA PRO A 32 -8.71 -20.96 5.27
C PRO A 32 -8.83 -22.46 5.00
N GLY A 33 -7.71 -23.16 4.76
CA GLY A 33 -7.67 -24.61 4.53
C GLY A 33 -8.10 -25.42 5.75
N ALA A 34 -7.93 -24.87 6.96
CA ALA A 34 -8.34 -25.50 8.21
C ALA A 34 -9.84 -25.85 8.26
N VAL A 35 -10.70 -25.20 7.45
CA VAL A 35 -12.13 -25.51 7.36
C VAL A 35 -12.40 -26.97 6.98
N PHE A 36 -11.49 -27.60 6.24
CA PHE A 36 -11.60 -29.00 5.81
C PHE A 36 -10.95 -29.99 6.78
N SER A 37 -10.27 -29.49 7.82
CA SER A 37 -9.45 -30.31 8.72
C SER A 37 -10.23 -30.93 9.88
N GLY A 38 -11.41 -30.38 10.21
CA GLY A 38 -12.17 -30.75 11.40
C GLY A 38 -11.61 -30.21 12.72
N TYR A 39 -10.51 -29.43 12.67
CA TYR A 39 -9.96 -28.71 13.82
C TYR A 39 -10.50 -27.28 13.91
N ASN A 40 -9.99 -26.47 14.84
CA ASN A 40 -10.41 -25.07 14.97
C ASN A 40 -10.03 -24.28 13.71
N PHE A 41 -11.02 -23.63 13.09
CA PHE A 41 -10.89 -22.77 11.91
C PHE A 41 -11.47 -21.37 12.20
N ASP A 42 -11.52 -20.97 13.48
CA ASP A 42 -12.11 -19.70 13.89
C ASP A 42 -11.36 -18.50 13.30
N ALA A 43 -12.13 -17.57 12.73
CA ALA A 43 -11.62 -16.26 12.37
C ALA A 43 -11.17 -15.50 13.63
N GLN A 44 -10.14 -14.67 13.48
CA GLN A 44 -9.56 -13.89 14.56
C GLN A 44 -9.75 -12.41 14.28
N GLN A 45 -10.08 -11.63 15.32
CA GLN A 45 -10.07 -10.17 15.22
C GLN A 45 -8.66 -9.65 15.48
N ILE A 46 -8.28 -8.61 14.76
CA ILE A 46 -6.97 -7.97 14.94
C ILE A 46 -7.08 -7.03 16.14
N LEU A 47 -6.13 -7.15 17.08
CA LEU A 47 -6.01 -6.25 18.21
C LEU A 47 -5.05 -5.13 17.85
N ILE A 48 -5.54 -3.88 17.93
CA ILE A 48 -4.74 -2.67 17.75
C ILE A 48 -4.59 -1.95 19.08
N THR A 49 -3.47 -1.24 19.24
CA THR A 49 -3.19 -0.46 20.45
C THR A 49 -3.39 1.02 20.15
N GLU A 50 -4.28 1.66 20.89
CA GLU A 50 -4.49 3.10 20.83
C GLU A 50 -4.11 3.72 22.19
N GLY A 51 -2.90 4.26 22.26
CA GLY A 51 -2.31 4.70 23.54
C GLY A 51 -2.06 3.52 24.48
N ASP A 52 -2.70 3.54 25.65
CA ASP A 52 -2.58 2.47 26.67
C ASP A 52 -3.72 1.42 26.58
N TYR A 53 -4.64 1.55 25.61
CA TYR A 53 -5.81 0.69 25.49
C TYR A 53 -5.74 -0.19 24.24
N GLY A 54 -6.07 -1.48 24.40
CA GLY A 54 -6.24 -2.41 23.29
C GLY A 54 -7.69 -2.46 22.83
N GLN A 55 -7.93 -2.36 21.53
CA GLN A 55 -9.25 -2.50 20.93
C GLN A 55 -9.19 -3.35 19.66
N TYR A 56 -10.32 -3.92 19.26
CA TYR A 56 -10.38 -4.63 17.99
C TYR A 56 -10.43 -3.65 16.82
N LEU A 57 -9.70 -3.98 15.76
CA LEU A 57 -9.61 -3.16 14.55
C LEU A 57 -11.01 -2.85 14.00
N LEU A 58 -11.32 -1.54 13.95
CA LEU A 58 -12.56 -1.02 13.40
C LEU A 58 -13.83 -1.60 14.06
N SER A 59 -13.78 -1.94 15.35
CA SER A 59 -14.88 -2.63 16.05
C SER A 59 -16.21 -1.88 16.09
N GLU A 60 -16.19 -0.56 15.88
CA GLU A 60 -17.40 0.28 15.84
C GLU A 60 -17.84 0.63 14.41
N GLU A 61 -17.19 0.05 13.41
CA GLU A 61 -17.41 0.34 12.00
C GLU A 61 -18.04 -0.83 11.26
N ARG A 62 -19.00 -0.50 10.40
CA ARG A 62 -19.48 -1.43 9.38
C ARG A 62 -18.56 -1.37 8.18
N VAL A 63 -17.81 -2.44 7.97
CA VAL A 63 -16.86 -2.58 6.87
C VAL A 63 -17.56 -3.14 5.65
N LYS A 64 -17.69 -2.32 4.60
CA LYS A 64 -18.50 -2.63 3.41
C LYS A 64 -17.69 -3.24 2.27
N CYS A 65 -16.41 -2.91 2.17
CA CYS A 65 -15.52 -3.43 1.14
C CYS A 65 -14.07 -3.42 1.62
N ILE A 66 -13.29 -4.37 1.11
CA ILE A 66 -11.85 -4.49 1.32
C ILE A 66 -11.23 -4.73 -0.06
N SER A 67 -10.10 -4.08 -0.36
CA SER A 67 -9.33 -4.34 -1.57
C SER A 67 -7.84 -4.40 -1.22
N ILE A 68 -7.10 -5.31 -1.85
CA ILE A 68 -5.70 -5.58 -1.56
C ILE A 68 -4.82 -4.95 -2.64
N ASP A 69 -3.87 -4.12 -2.23
CA ASP A 69 -2.95 -3.51 -3.19
C ASP A 69 -1.69 -4.35 -3.46
N GLY A 70 -0.83 -3.85 -4.34
CA GLY A 70 0.42 -4.52 -4.73
C GLY A 70 1.40 -4.79 -3.59
N ALA A 71 1.28 -4.07 -2.47
CA ALA A 71 2.12 -4.20 -1.28
C ALA A 71 1.41 -5.00 -0.16
N ASN A 72 0.38 -5.77 -0.52
CA ASN A 72 -0.49 -6.52 0.39
C ASN A 72 -1.20 -5.65 1.46
N ARG A 73 -1.30 -4.34 1.25
CA ARG A 73 -1.99 -3.41 2.17
C ARG A 73 -3.48 -3.45 1.93
N LYS A 74 -4.24 -3.13 2.98
CA LYS A 74 -5.69 -3.28 3.01
C LYS A 74 -6.36 -1.92 2.84
N TRP A 75 -6.98 -1.72 1.68
CA TRP A 75 -7.89 -0.60 1.46
C TRP A 75 -9.28 -0.97 1.96
N VAL A 76 -9.75 -0.29 3.00
CA VAL A 76 -11.00 -0.61 3.70
C VAL A 76 -11.98 0.53 3.54
N GLY A 77 -13.15 0.24 2.97
CA GLY A 77 -14.27 1.18 2.88
C GLY A 77 -15.32 0.91 3.94
N THR A 78 -15.71 1.95 4.67
CA THR A 78 -16.69 1.87 5.78
C THR A 78 -18.01 2.56 5.45
N GLU A 79 -19.03 2.34 6.28
CA GLU A 79 -20.33 3.02 6.14
C GLU A 79 -20.32 4.49 6.61
N LYS A 80 -19.52 4.84 7.63
CA LYS A 80 -19.58 6.17 8.27
C LYS A 80 -18.22 6.85 8.46
N SER A 81 -17.12 6.14 8.30
CA SER A 81 -15.79 6.62 8.65
C SER A 81 -14.84 6.69 7.45
N GLY A 82 -15.38 6.68 6.23
CA GLY A 82 -14.61 6.88 5.00
C GLY A 82 -13.73 5.68 4.65
N VAL A 83 -12.52 5.95 4.17
CA VAL A 83 -11.56 4.97 3.64
C VAL A 83 -10.33 4.91 4.52
N PHE A 84 -9.94 3.70 4.92
CA PHE A 84 -8.67 3.43 5.59
C PHE A 84 -7.73 2.70 4.64
N LEU A 85 -6.44 3.00 4.71
CA LEU A 85 -5.37 2.16 4.20
C LEU A 85 -4.61 1.62 5.41
N LEU A 86 -4.63 0.31 5.58
CA LEU A 86 -3.96 -0.37 6.68
C LEU A 86 -2.72 -1.11 6.19
N SER A 87 -1.76 -1.35 7.09
CA SER A 87 -0.63 -2.24 6.87
C SER A 87 -1.08 -3.65 6.47
N GLU A 88 -0.12 -4.45 5.99
CA GLU A 88 -0.37 -5.83 5.63
C GLU A 88 -1.00 -6.63 6.78
N ASP A 89 -0.53 -6.49 8.00
CA ASP A 89 -1.12 -7.18 9.16
C ASP A 89 -2.34 -6.45 9.77
N GLY A 90 -2.72 -5.30 9.21
CA GLY A 90 -3.83 -4.47 9.69
C GLY A 90 -3.56 -3.75 11.01
N THR A 91 -2.33 -3.78 11.54
CA THR A 91 -2.00 -3.20 12.86
C THR A 91 -1.68 -1.70 12.80
N GLU A 92 -1.27 -1.18 11.64
CA GLU A 92 -0.95 0.23 11.43
C GLU A 92 -1.94 0.88 10.45
N GLU A 93 -2.48 2.03 10.83
CA GLU A 93 -3.18 2.91 9.91
C GLU A 93 -2.16 3.76 9.12
N ILE A 94 -2.07 3.53 7.81
CA ILE A 94 -1.14 4.22 6.92
C ILE A 94 -1.75 5.53 6.41
N LEU A 95 -3.03 5.48 5.99
CA LEU A 95 -3.79 6.64 5.54
C LEU A 95 -5.25 6.52 5.98
N HIS A 96 -5.88 7.65 6.22
CA HIS A 96 -7.31 7.74 6.49
C HIS A 96 -7.93 8.94 5.77
N PHE A 97 -8.94 8.66 4.94
CA PHE A 97 -9.66 9.66 4.15
C PHE A 97 -11.10 9.74 4.62
N THR A 98 -11.49 10.94 5.02
CA THR A 98 -12.86 11.33 5.32
C THR A 98 -13.24 12.52 4.45
N LYS A 99 -14.53 12.82 4.36
CA LYS A 99 -15.05 14.04 3.73
C LYS A 99 -14.49 15.32 4.38
N ASN A 100 -14.10 15.27 5.65
CA ASN A 100 -13.62 16.44 6.39
C ASN A 100 -12.13 16.71 6.17
N ASN A 101 -11.31 15.67 5.98
CA ASN A 101 -9.86 15.81 5.83
C ASN A 101 -9.37 15.69 4.37
N SER A 102 -10.27 15.38 3.43
CA SER A 102 -9.93 15.10 2.04
C SER A 102 -11.05 15.50 1.07
N PRO A 103 -10.79 15.49 -0.26
CA PRO A 103 -11.82 15.74 -1.27
C PRO A 103 -12.87 14.63 -1.44
N LEU A 104 -12.91 13.63 -0.56
CA LEU A 104 -13.85 12.52 -0.61
C LEU A 104 -15.31 13.02 -0.58
N PHE A 105 -16.17 12.48 -1.46
CA PHE A 105 -17.54 12.99 -1.63
C PHE A 105 -18.52 12.54 -0.52
N SER A 106 -18.25 11.41 0.14
CA SER A 106 -19.02 10.88 1.26
C SER A 106 -18.15 9.93 2.08
N ASP A 107 -18.37 9.89 3.40
CA ASP A 107 -17.75 8.89 4.28
C ASP A 107 -18.40 7.49 4.12
N ASN A 108 -19.56 7.41 3.45
CA ASN A 108 -20.20 6.15 3.10
C ASN A 108 -19.62 5.58 1.81
N ILE A 109 -18.76 4.58 1.96
CA ILE A 109 -18.05 3.92 0.86
C ILE A 109 -18.87 2.72 0.37
N VAL A 110 -19.08 2.65 -0.94
CA VAL A 110 -19.82 1.57 -1.60
C VAL A 110 -18.86 0.48 -2.05
N ASN A 111 -17.75 0.84 -2.69
CA ASN A 111 -16.75 -0.11 -3.16
C ASN A 111 -15.39 0.58 -3.40
N ILE A 112 -14.31 -0.19 -3.37
CA ILE A 112 -12.95 0.24 -3.72
C ILE A 112 -12.38 -0.77 -4.73
N VAL A 113 -11.82 -0.27 -5.82
CA VAL A 113 -11.14 -1.11 -6.83
C VAL A 113 -9.80 -0.48 -7.18
N ILE A 114 -8.77 -1.30 -7.34
CA ILE A 114 -7.41 -0.83 -7.59
C ILE A 114 -7.01 -1.25 -9.00
N ASN A 115 -6.45 -0.32 -9.77
CA ASN A 115 -5.74 -0.65 -10.99
C ASN A 115 -4.32 -1.14 -10.62
N PRO A 116 -4.02 -2.44 -10.81
CA PRO A 116 -2.76 -3.03 -10.37
C PRO A 116 -1.55 -2.46 -11.12
N GLU A 117 -1.70 -2.07 -12.39
CA GLU A 117 -0.57 -1.63 -13.22
C GLU A 117 -0.03 -0.26 -12.82
N ASN A 118 -0.91 0.62 -12.35
CA ASN A 118 -0.58 2.03 -12.16
C ASN A 118 -0.86 2.54 -10.73
N GLY A 119 -1.47 1.71 -9.87
CA GLY A 119 -1.77 2.05 -8.47
C GLY A 119 -2.91 3.04 -8.30
N GLU A 120 -3.73 3.28 -9.32
CA GLU A 120 -4.91 4.12 -9.20
C GLU A 120 -6.02 3.38 -8.45
N VAL A 121 -6.42 3.96 -7.32
CA VAL A 121 -7.47 3.44 -6.44
C VAL A 121 -8.74 4.19 -6.73
N PHE A 122 -9.73 3.49 -7.29
CA PHE A 122 -11.07 4.01 -7.54
C PHE A 122 -11.93 3.78 -6.30
N ILE A 123 -12.48 4.86 -5.75
CA ILE A 123 -13.30 4.85 -4.55
C ILE A 123 -14.72 5.26 -4.96
N GLY A 124 -15.62 4.29 -4.95
CA GLY A 124 -17.05 4.51 -5.13
C GLY A 124 -17.66 4.93 -3.80
N THR A 125 -18.08 6.18 -3.70
CA THR A 125 -18.85 6.70 -2.56
C THR A 125 -20.33 6.75 -2.90
N GLU A 126 -21.19 6.90 -1.89
CA GLU A 126 -22.64 7.12 -2.11
C GLU A 126 -22.94 8.33 -3.02
N ASN A 127 -22.04 9.33 -3.05
CA ASN A 127 -22.22 10.58 -3.81
C ASN A 127 -21.44 10.63 -5.13
N GLY A 128 -20.77 9.54 -5.53
CA GLY A 128 -20.04 9.46 -6.79
C GLY A 128 -18.67 8.78 -6.69
N LEU A 129 -17.96 8.76 -7.83
CA LEU A 129 -16.66 8.10 -7.99
C LEU A 129 -15.52 9.13 -7.92
N ILE A 130 -14.50 8.83 -7.12
CA ILE A 130 -13.24 9.58 -7.06
C ILE A 130 -12.06 8.61 -7.19
N SER A 131 -10.93 9.06 -7.72
CA SER A 131 -9.70 8.25 -7.74
C SER A 131 -8.59 8.87 -6.89
N TYR A 132 -7.75 7.99 -6.34
CA TYR A 132 -6.56 8.32 -5.57
C TYR A 132 -5.35 7.63 -6.21
N ARG A 133 -4.24 8.34 -6.34
CA ARG A 133 -3.00 7.77 -6.88
C ARG A 133 -2.17 7.17 -5.74
N SER A 134 -2.23 5.85 -5.58
CA SER A 134 -1.43 5.14 -4.58
C SER A 134 0.05 5.05 -4.97
N ASN A 135 0.89 4.82 -3.97
CA ASN A 135 2.30 4.54 -4.14
C ASN A 135 2.60 3.05 -4.38
N ALA A 136 1.60 2.16 -4.32
CA ALA A 136 1.76 0.73 -4.59
C ALA A 136 1.25 0.35 -5.99
N THR A 137 1.97 -0.57 -6.64
CA THR A 137 1.58 -1.22 -7.90
C THR A 137 1.81 -2.71 -7.79
N GLU A 138 1.25 -3.50 -8.68
CA GLU A 138 1.64 -4.91 -8.84
C GLU A 138 3.13 -5.02 -9.15
N GLY A 139 3.79 -5.99 -8.54
CA GLY A 139 5.17 -6.34 -8.87
C GLY A 139 5.25 -7.15 -10.16
N VAL A 140 6.30 -6.91 -10.96
CA VAL A 140 6.56 -7.74 -12.14
C VAL A 140 7.29 -9.02 -11.76
N ALA A 141 7.12 -10.10 -12.52
CA ALA A 141 7.88 -11.34 -12.29
C ALA A 141 9.38 -11.21 -12.61
N THR A 142 9.75 -10.28 -13.50
CA THR A 142 11.14 -10.08 -13.93
C THR A 142 11.37 -8.59 -14.20
N GLN A 143 12.30 -7.98 -13.46
CA GLN A 143 12.59 -6.55 -13.59
C GLN A 143 13.63 -6.27 -14.68
N ASN A 144 13.19 -6.22 -15.93
CA ASN A 144 14.08 -5.92 -17.07
C ASN A 144 14.43 -4.42 -17.18
N SER A 145 13.50 -3.55 -16.80
CA SER A 145 13.68 -2.10 -16.88
C SER A 145 12.77 -1.38 -15.88
N ALA A 146 13.31 -0.44 -15.12
CA ALA A 146 12.49 0.50 -14.35
C ALA A 146 12.18 1.77 -15.13
N LYS A 147 10.95 2.24 -14.97
CA LYS A 147 10.52 3.57 -15.37
C LYS A 147 10.70 4.51 -14.20
N VAL A 148 11.48 5.57 -14.39
CA VAL A 148 11.60 6.65 -13.41
C VAL A 148 10.80 7.86 -13.89
N PHE A 149 9.94 8.39 -13.03
CA PHE A 149 9.17 9.59 -13.31
C PHE A 149 9.04 10.51 -12.08
N PRO A 150 9.30 11.81 -12.21
CA PRO A 150 9.80 12.49 -13.41
C PRO A 150 11.29 12.20 -13.66
N ASN A 151 11.69 12.21 -14.92
CA ASN A 151 13.10 12.14 -15.33
C ASN A 151 13.28 12.90 -16.66
N PRO A 152 14.03 14.03 -16.70
CA PRO A 152 14.82 14.60 -15.61
C PRO A 152 13.96 15.24 -14.50
N VAL A 153 14.50 15.28 -13.29
CA VAL A 153 13.94 15.97 -12.13
C VAL A 153 14.43 17.42 -12.16
N LYS A 154 13.51 18.36 -12.37
CA LYS A 154 13.80 19.80 -12.37
C LYS A 154 13.94 20.34 -10.97
N GLU A 155 14.71 21.41 -10.80
CA GLU A 155 14.86 22.13 -9.53
C GLU A 155 13.54 22.59 -8.92
N THR A 156 12.56 22.95 -9.75
CA THR A 156 11.24 23.40 -9.29
C THR A 156 10.34 22.25 -8.82
N TYR A 157 10.68 21.01 -9.15
CA TYR A 157 9.89 19.84 -8.78
C TYR A 157 10.24 19.36 -7.36
N ASN A 158 9.29 19.40 -6.44
CA ASN A 158 9.46 18.93 -5.05
C ASN A 158 8.56 17.72 -4.70
N GLY A 159 7.96 17.11 -5.72
CA GLY A 159 7.04 15.98 -5.56
C GLY A 159 7.76 14.62 -5.48
N PRO A 160 6.99 13.53 -5.39
CA PRO A 160 7.53 12.17 -5.35
C PRO A 160 8.11 11.75 -6.72
N ILE A 161 9.29 11.16 -6.70
CA ILE A 161 9.92 10.50 -7.84
C ILE A 161 9.59 9.01 -7.75
N ALA A 162 8.76 8.54 -8.68
CA ALA A 162 8.37 7.15 -8.77
C ALA A 162 9.37 6.34 -9.58
N ILE A 163 9.69 5.15 -9.09
CA ILE A 163 10.52 4.15 -9.74
C ILE A 163 9.64 2.89 -9.83
N SER A 164 9.10 2.61 -11.00
CA SER A 164 8.12 1.53 -11.22
C SER A 164 8.61 0.48 -12.22
N GLY A 165 7.90 -0.66 -12.27
CA GLY A 165 8.33 -1.84 -13.03
C GLY A 165 9.32 -2.71 -12.25
N LEU A 166 9.23 -2.66 -10.93
CA LEU A 166 10.05 -3.45 -10.01
C LEU A 166 9.36 -4.77 -9.69
N VAL A 167 10.16 -5.76 -9.29
CA VAL A 167 9.66 -6.95 -8.62
C VAL A 167 9.02 -6.56 -7.28
N THR A 168 8.09 -7.39 -6.79
CA THR A 168 7.39 -7.16 -5.52
C THR A 168 8.39 -6.93 -4.38
N ASP A 169 8.21 -5.81 -3.68
CA ASP A 169 8.96 -5.40 -2.49
C ASP A 169 10.48 -5.37 -2.68
N ALA A 170 10.91 -5.01 -3.88
CA ALA A 170 12.33 -4.88 -4.21
C ALA A 170 13.03 -3.85 -3.30
N ASN A 171 14.23 -4.17 -2.83
CA ASN A 171 15.11 -3.18 -2.20
C ASN A 171 15.62 -2.22 -3.29
N VAL A 172 15.46 -0.92 -3.07
CA VAL A 172 15.90 0.15 -3.96
C VAL A 172 16.93 1.02 -3.26
N LYS A 173 18.14 1.08 -3.84
CA LYS A 173 19.26 1.91 -3.38
C LYS A 173 19.57 2.96 -4.42
N ILE A 174 19.68 4.21 -3.99
CA ILE A 174 20.02 5.34 -4.84
C ILE A 174 21.40 5.85 -4.46
N THR A 175 22.31 5.93 -5.42
CA THR A 175 23.68 6.44 -5.21
C THR A 175 23.99 7.60 -6.13
N ASP A 176 25.01 8.38 -5.78
CA ASP A 176 25.68 9.24 -6.75
C ASP A 176 26.55 8.42 -7.72
N ILE A 177 27.19 9.08 -8.69
CA ILE A 177 28.12 8.44 -9.65
C ILE A 177 29.41 7.93 -9.01
N SER A 178 29.74 8.38 -7.80
CA SER A 178 30.91 7.93 -7.03
C SER A 178 30.60 6.66 -6.22
N GLY A 179 29.32 6.24 -6.17
CA GLY A 179 28.85 5.08 -5.42
C GLY A 179 28.44 5.37 -3.98
N ASN A 180 28.37 6.65 -3.57
CA ASN A 180 27.91 7.00 -2.22
C ASN A 180 26.40 6.82 -2.13
N LEU A 181 25.94 6.13 -1.08
CA LEU A 181 24.51 5.91 -0.84
C LEU A 181 23.81 7.22 -0.44
N VAL A 182 22.84 7.63 -1.25
CA VAL A 182 22.03 8.83 -1.05
C VAL A 182 20.72 8.50 -0.34
N PHE A 183 20.06 7.43 -0.75
CA PHE A 183 18.75 7.01 -0.24
C PHE A 183 18.56 5.50 -0.39
N GLU A 184 17.78 4.90 0.50
CA GLU A 184 17.42 3.47 0.45
C GLU A 184 15.96 3.32 0.89
N THR A 185 15.22 2.47 0.18
CA THR A 185 13.82 2.17 0.48
C THR A 185 13.43 0.82 -0.10
N PHE A 186 12.21 0.37 0.18
CA PHE A 186 11.59 -0.79 -0.45
C PHE A 186 10.47 -0.34 -1.37
N ALA A 187 10.27 -1.08 -2.46
CA ALA A 187 9.08 -0.92 -3.27
C ALA A 187 7.83 -1.31 -2.46
N ASN A 188 6.71 -0.61 -2.70
CA ASN A 188 5.40 -1.07 -2.26
C ASN A 188 4.82 -1.88 -3.43
N GLY A 189 4.93 -3.20 -3.36
CA GLY A 189 4.73 -4.03 -4.54
C GLY A 189 5.77 -3.70 -5.61
N GLY A 190 5.36 -3.29 -6.80
CA GLY A 190 6.24 -3.02 -7.94
C GLY A 190 6.74 -1.57 -8.08
N GLN A 191 6.53 -0.70 -7.10
CA GLN A 191 6.92 0.71 -7.18
C GLN A 191 7.55 1.26 -5.90
N ALA A 192 8.70 1.91 -6.04
CA ALA A 192 9.34 2.68 -4.97
C ALA A 192 9.15 4.19 -5.19
N ILE A 193 9.09 4.94 -4.09
CA ILE A 193 8.98 6.41 -4.10
C ILE A 193 10.20 7.02 -3.43
N TRP A 194 10.76 8.05 -4.07
CA TRP A 194 11.81 8.88 -3.49
C TRP A 194 11.41 10.36 -3.52
N ASN A 195 11.64 11.08 -2.43
CA ASN A 195 11.34 12.51 -2.33
C ASN A 195 12.46 13.42 -2.88
N GLY A 196 13.51 12.85 -3.49
CA GLY A 196 14.65 13.59 -4.03
C GLY A 196 15.61 14.12 -2.97
N LYS A 197 15.48 13.69 -1.70
CA LYS A 197 16.35 14.11 -0.59
C LYS A 197 17.26 12.96 -0.15
N ASN A 198 18.43 13.31 0.38
CA ASN A 198 19.34 12.36 1.00
C ASN A 198 18.81 11.94 2.40
N LYS A 199 19.55 11.04 3.07
CA LYS A 199 19.23 10.57 4.44
C LYS A 199 19.17 11.69 5.50
N ASN A 200 19.79 12.85 5.24
CA ASN A 200 19.74 14.02 6.13
C ASN A 200 18.55 14.94 5.83
N GLY A 201 17.71 14.61 4.86
CA GLY A 201 16.58 15.45 4.43
C GLY A 201 16.99 16.62 3.53
N GLU A 202 18.25 16.67 3.09
CA GLU A 202 18.77 17.70 2.20
C GLU A 202 18.46 17.34 0.75
N ARG A 203 18.15 18.33 -0.08
CA ARG A 203 17.84 18.10 -1.48
C ARG A 203 19.08 17.68 -2.26
N SER A 204 18.91 16.66 -3.10
CA SER A 204 19.95 16.17 -3.99
C SER A 204 20.37 17.24 -5.00
N SER A 205 21.67 17.41 -5.18
CA SER A 205 22.26 18.37 -6.14
C SER A 205 22.07 17.91 -7.59
N THR A 206 22.25 18.82 -8.56
CA THR A 206 22.34 18.47 -9.98
C THR A 206 23.36 17.36 -10.23
N GLY A 207 22.97 16.40 -11.04
CA GLY A 207 23.81 15.27 -11.37
C GLY A 207 23.01 14.05 -11.80
N VAL A 208 23.74 12.99 -12.13
CA VAL A 208 23.15 11.68 -12.40
C VAL A 208 23.21 10.86 -11.11
N TYR A 209 22.09 10.24 -10.76
CA TYR A 209 21.98 9.28 -9.68
C TYR A 209 21.70 7.91 -10.27
N LEU A 210 22.30 6.87 -9.70
CA LEU A 210 22.08 5.49 -10.08
C LEU A 210 21.05 4.88 -9.13
N VAL A 211 20.10 4.14 -9.70
CA VAL A 211 19.07 3.40 -8.97
C VAL A 211 19.39 1.93 -9.12
N PHE A 212 19.72 1.26 -8.02
CA PHE A 212 19.91 -0.18 -7.97
C PHE A 212 18.66 -0.80 -7.35
N SER A 213 18.10 -1.81 -7.99
CA SER A 213 17.01 -2.60 -7.43
C SER A 213 17.35 -4.07 -7.41
N THR A 214 16.99 -4.73 -6.31
CA THR A 214 17.15 -6.18 -6.13
C THR A 214 15.92 -6.77 -5.46
N ASP A 215 15.53 -7.99 -5.83
CA ASP A 215 14.59 -8.77 -5.01
C ASP A 215 15.23 -9.20 -3.68
N LEU A 216 14.43 -9.83 -2.81
CA LEU A 216 14.85 -10.33 -1.50
C LEU A 216 15.97 -11.38 -1.57
N TYR A 217 16.01 -12.16 -2.65
CA TYR A 217 16.99 -13.24 -2.86
C TYR A 217 18.25 -12.79 -3.63
N GLY A 218 18.23 -11.58 -4.20
CA GLY A 218 19.30 -11.05 -5.04
C GLY A 218 19.42 -11.72 -6.41
N GLU A 219 18.38 -12.41 -6.89
CA GLU A 219 18.35 -13.06 -8.21
C GLU A 219 18.00 -12.05 -9.29
N GLN A 220 16.94 -11.28 -9.08
CA GLN A 220 16.52 -10.21 -9.96
C GLN A 220 17.29 -8.94 -9.63
N LYS A 221 17.96 -8.34 -10.64
CA LYS A 221 18.73 -7.10 -10.47
C LYS A 221 18.45 -6.16 -11.61
N MET A 222 18.36 -4.87 -11.31
CA MET A 222 18.22 -3.84 -12.32
C MET A 222 18.93 -2.56 -11.90
N VAL A 223 19.41 -1.83 -12.89
CA VAL A 223 20.00 -0.50 -12.71
C VAL A 223 19.28 0.50 -13.60
N SER A 224 18.85 1.61 -13.03
CA SER A 224 18.28 2.76 -13.73
C SER A 224 19.03 4.04 -13.36
N LYS A 225 18.66 5.15 -14.00
CA LYS A 225 19.32 6.45 -13.82
C LYS A 225 18.30 7.55 -13.63
N ILE A 226 18.58 8.48 -12.72
CA ILE A 226 17.80 9.70 -12.51
C ILE A 226 18.71 10.89 -12.78
N LEU A 227 18.28 11.81 -13.64
CA LEU A 227 18.99 13.06 -13.88
C LEU A 227 18.32 14.19 -13.11
N PHE A 228 19.04 14.83 -12.19
CA PHE A 228 18.64 16.11 -11.59
C PHE A 228 19.22 17.25 -12.40
N ILE A 229 18.36 18.21 -12.78
CA ILE A 229 18.75 19.44 -13.47
C ILE A 229 18.31 20.66 -12.66
N HIS A 230 19.25 21.59 -12.50
CA HIS A 230 19.03 22.95 -12.05
C HIS A 230 18.98 23.82 -13.30
#